data_AF-A0A8J8SZK0-F1
#
_entry.id   AF-A0A8J8SZK0-F1
#
_cell.length_a   1.000
_cell.length_b   1.000
_cell.length_c   1.000
_cell.angle_alpha   90.00
_cell.angle_beta   90.00
_cell.angle_gamma   90.00
#
_symmetry.space_group_name_H-M   'P 1'
#
loop_
_entity.id
_entity.type
_entity.pdbx_description
1 polymer ?
#
loop_
_entity_poly.entity_id
_entity_poly.type
_entity_poly.pdbx_seq_one_letter_code
_entity_poly.pdbx_strand_id
1 'polypeptide(L)'
;MVEPKSRCKAADCTEAHTKHYCKICKSSDSNHKARNCPQGINLYHGTKVSVISKIISEGLNPSTSGRIGPGIYFANLDTAMHVANSRGQGTGTVVVRCRVNASKCKTGHHPKWEGVTPTSFDEWCLQDSTSYRITGILLVNGVIDGDINMPGGDIVISGVCTFRGNITAGNIDGWGGGNF
;
A
#
# COMPACT_ATOMS: atom_id res chain seq x y z
N MET A 1 -10.80 34.87 26.15
CA MET A 1 -10.59 34.48 24.75
C MET A 1 -9.57 33.35 24.76
N VAL A 2 -9.92 32.14 24.30
CA VAL A 2 -8.96 31.04 24.20
C VAL A 2 -8.20 31.25 22.90
N GLU A 3 -6.88 31.48 22.96
CA GLU A 3 -6.06 31.50 21.76
C GLU A 3 -6.24 30.18 20.99
N PRO A 4 -6.44 30.22 19.66
CA PRO A 4 -6.53 29.00 18.89
C PRO A 4 -5.22 28.23 19.05
N LYS A 5 -5.29 27.04 19.68
CA LYS A 5 -4.16 26.11 19.77
C LYS A 5 -3.60 25.96 18.36
N SER A 6 -2.32 26.32 18.18
CA SER A 6 -1.66 26.23 16.89
C SER A 6 -1.79 24.81 16.35
N ARG A 7 -2.52 24.66 15.24
CA ARG A 7 -2.68 23.38 14.54
C ARG A 7 -1.58 23.27 13.50
N CYS A 8 -1.21 22.04 13.15
CA CYS A 8 -0.24 21.81 12.09
C CYS A 8 -0.73 22.33 10.73
N LYS A 9 0.20 22.42 9.78
CA LYS A 9 -0.05 22.92 8.42
C LYS A 9 -0.73 21.91 7.50
N ALA A 10 -0.84 20.64 7.90
CA ALA A 10 -1.40 19.60 7.04
C ALA A 10 -2.93 19.73 6.94
N ALA A 11 -3.41 19.93 5.71
CA ALA A 11 -4.84 19.93 5.42
C ALA A 11 -5.52 18.66 5.96
N ASP A 12 -6.72 18.83 6.52
CA ASP A 12 -7.56 17.77 7.09
C ASP A 12 -6.94 17.00 8.26
N CYS A 13 -5.83 17.46 8.85
CA CYS A 13 -5.28 16.85 10.05
C CYS A 13 -6.15 17.21 11.27
N THR A 14 -6.74 16.19 11.89
CA THR A 14 -7.59 16.31 13.08
C THR A 14 -6.84 16.06 14.38
N GLU A 15 -5.56 15.69 14.30
CA GLU A 15 -4.71 15.40 15.45
C GLU A 15 -4.24 16.69 16.15
N ALA A 16 -4.09 16.62 17.47
CA ALA A 16 -3.70 17.75 18.29
C ALA A 16 -2.16 17.90 18.35
N HIS A 17 -1.58 18.53 17.34
CA HIS A 17 -0.14 18.82 17.28
C HIS A 17 0.17 20.08 16.44
N THR A 18 1.34 20.68 16.66
CA THR A 18 1.74 21.95 16.02
C THR A 18 2.55 21.78 14.74
N LYS A 19 3.19 20.62 14.54
CA LYS A 19 3.96 20.25 13.34
C LYS A 19 3.49 18.91 12.79
N HIS A 20 3.45 18.74 11.47
CA HIS A 20 3.05 17.46 10.87
C HIS A 20 4.24 16.75 10.24
N TYR A 21 4.62 15.60 10.79
CA TYR A 21 5.70 14.80 10.22
C TYR A 21 5.20 13.96 9.04
N CYS A 22 5.90 14.01 7.90
CA CYS A 22 5.62 13.12 6.78
C CYS A 22 6.68 12.02 6.67
N LYS A 23 6.28 10.76 6.91
CA LYS A 23 7.18 9.61 6.86
C LYS A 23 7.73 9.26 5.47
N ILE A 24 7.16 9.80 4.39
CA ILE A 24 7.58 9.53 3.00
C ILE A 24 8.71 10.48 2.56
N CYS A 25 8.56 11.78 2.77
CA CYS A 25 9.60 12.78 2.44
C CYS A 25 10.50 13.14 3.62
N LYS A 26 10.19 12.63 4.83
CA LYS A 26 10.89 12.89 6.09
C LYS A 26 10.88 14.36 6.55
N SER A 27 10.01 15.20 5.97
CA SER A 27 9.79 16.56 6.44
C SER A 27 9.22 16.57 7.85
N SER A 28 9.86 17.31 8.76
CA SER A 28 9.49 17.43 10.17
C SER A 28 8.29 18.36 10.42
N ASP A 29 7.92 19.18 9.43
CA ASP A 29 6.76 20.07 9.50
C ASP A 29 6.15 20.29 8.10
N SER A 30 5.61 19.21 7.57
CA SER A 30 4.94 19.17 6.28
C SER A 30 3.53 19.78 6.31
N ASN A 31 3.06 20.21 5.14
CA ASN A 31 1.69 20.69 4.92
C ASN A 31 0.77 19.61 4.30
N HIS A 32 1.18 18.34 4.34
CA HIS A 32 0.46 17.24 3.72
C HIS A 32 0.54 15.97 4.56
N LYS A 33 -0.51 15.14 4.50
CA LYS A 33 -0.45 13.78 5.05
C LYS A 33 0.40 12.89 4.17
N ALA A 34 1.01 11.84 4.76
CA ALA A 34 1.82 10.87 4.03
C ALA A 34 1.12 10.28 2.79
N ARG A 35 -0.19 9.99 2.86
CA ARG A 35 -0.95 9.49 1.71
C ARG A 35 -0.97 10.44 0.50
N ASN A 36 -0.82 11.74 0.73
CA ASN A 36 -0.84 12.79 -0.28
C ASN A 36 0.55 13.40 -0.48
N CYS A 37 1.61 12.69 -0.09
CA CYS A 37 2.96 13.21 -0.22
C CYS A 37 3.31 13.45 -1.70
N PRO A 38 3.75 14.66 -2.08
CA PRO A 38 4.08 14.98 -3.47
C PRO A 38 5.36 14.29 -3.96
N GLN A 39 6.24 13.88 -3.05
CA GLN A 39 7.41 13.06 -3.39
C GLN A 39 7.10 11.55 -3.46
N GLY A 40 5.88 11.16 -3.07
CA GLY A 40 5.43 9.78 -3.19
C GLY A 40 4.91 9.49 -4.60
N ILE A 41 5.03 8.24 -5.01
CA ILE A 41 4.30 7.66 -6.14
C ILE A 41 3.51 6.45 -5.65
N ASN A 42 2.52 6.01 -6.43
CA ASN A 42 1.79 4.78 -6.11
C ASN A 42 2.58 3.59 -6.64
N LEU A 43 2.88 2.65 -5.76
CA LEU A 43 3.47 1.35 -6.07
C LEU A 43 2.68 0.26 -5.36
N TYR A 44 2.79 -0.96 -5.87
CA TYR A 44 1.87 -2.04 -5.54
C TYR A 44 2.62 -3.27 -5.03
N HIS A 45 2.06 -3.91 -4.01
CA HIS A 45 2.58 -5.14 -3.44
C HIS A 45 1.55 -6.26 -3.58
N GLY A 46 1.85 -7.22 -4.46
CA GLY A 46 1.02 -8.41 -4.65
C GLY A 46 1.28 -9.45 -3.56
N THR A 47 0.22 -9.95 -2.93
CA THR A 47 0.36 -10.91 -1.82
C THR A 47 -0.81 -11.89 -1.73
N LYS A 48 -0.81 -12.74 -0.71
CA LYS A 48 -1.90 -13.71 -0.45
C LYS A 48 -3.04 -13.04 0.30
N VAL A 49 -4.29 -13.44 0.02
CA VAL A 49 -5.47 -12.93 0.74
C VAL A 49 -5.33 -13.17 2.25
N SER A 50 -4.85 -14.35 2.65
CA SER A 50 -4.71 -14.75 4.06
C SER A 50 -3.75 -13.89 4.90
N VAL A 51 -2.89 -13.06 4.30
CA VAL A 51 -1.96 -12.18 5.04
C VAL A 51 -2.44 -10.73 5.11
N ILE A 52 -3.56 -10.39 4.49
CA ILE A 52 -3.99 -8.99 4.37
C ILE A 52 -4.31 -8.36 5.73
N SER A 53 -5.04 -9.07 6.60
CA SER A 53 -5.41 -8.57 7.93
C SER A 53 -4.16 -8.23 8.76
N LYS A 54 -3.10 -9.05 8.65
CA LYS A 54 -1.79 -8.79 9.27
C LYS A 54 -1.09 -7.58 8.66
N ILE A 55 -1.11 -7.43 7.34
CA ILE A 55 -0.52 -6.26 6.67
C ILE A 55 -1.24 -4.96 7.06
N ILE A 56 -2.55 -5.01 7.26
CA ILE A 56 -3.31 -3.84 7.69
C ILE A 56 -3.01 -3.47 9.15
N SER A 57 -2.86 -4.46 10.04
CA SER A 57 -2.57 -4.20 11.46
C SER A 57 -1.11 -3.82 11.73
N GLU A 58 -0.15 -4.47 11.07
CA GLU A 58 1.29 -4.35 11.36
C GLU A 58 2.06 -3.58 10.27
N GLY A 59 1.51 -3.47 9.08
CA GLY A 59 2.23 -3.02 7.89
C GLY A 59 2.90 -4.17 7.11
N LEU A 60 3.51 -3.81 5.99
CA LEU A 60 4.40 -4.66 5.21
C LEU A 60 5.71 -4.90 5.96
N ASN A 61 6.05 -6.17 6.14
CA ASN A 61 7.32 -6.59 6.72
C ASN A 61 8.39 -6.71 5.62
N PRO A 62 9.60 -6.15 5.81
CA PRO A 62 10.68 -6.30 4.84
C PRO A 62 11.15 -7.75 4.78
N SER A 63 11.47 -8.21 3.57
CA SER A 63 12.18 -9.47 3.38
C SER A 63 13.63 -9.35 3.83
N THR A 64 14.19 -10.43 4.37
CA THR A 64 15.61 -10.54 4.74
C THR A 64 16.53 -10.79 3.54
N SER A 65 15.96 -11.12 2.37
CA SER A 65 16.67 -11.37 1.12
C SER A 65 15.82 -11.00 -0.10
N GLY A 66 16.42 -10.98 -1.29
CA GLY A 66 15.75 -10.70 -2.56
C GLY A 66 16.75 -10.31 -3.65
N ARG A 67 16.30 -10.26 -4.90
CA ARG A 67 17.16 -10.03 -6.09
C ARG A 67 18.01 -8.77 -5.99
N ILE A 68 17.45 -7.69 -5.45
CA ILE A 68 18.09 -6.39 -5.23
C ILE A 68 18.38 -6.08 -3.74
N GLY A 69 18.36 -7.12 -2.90
CA GLY A 69 18.69 -7.06 -1.48
C GLY A 69 17.47 -7.03 -0.54
N PRO A 70 17.70 -6.99 0.79
CA PRO A 70 16.64 -6.98 1.79
C PRO A 70 15.79 -5.70 1.72
N GLY A 71 14.49 -5.84 1.94
CA GLY A 71 13.53 -4.74 1.97
C GLY A 71 12.11 -5.14 1.56
N ILE A 72 11.26 -4.14 1.40
CA ILE A 72 9.87 -4.31 0.92
C ILE A 72 9.84 -4.10 -0.58
N TYR A 73 9.34 -5.09 -1.30
CA TYR A 73 9.29 -5.09 -2.75
C TYR A 73 7.96 -4.54 -3.27
N PHE A 74 8.05 -3.67 -4.27
CA PHE A 74 6.91 -3.14 -4.99
C PHE A 74 7.13 -3.22 -6.50
N ALA A 75 6.04 -3.18 -7.25
CA ALA A 75 6.00 -3.07 -8.70
C ALA A 75 4.86 -2.15 -9.16
N ASN A 76 4.67 -2.01 -10.47
CA ASN A 76 3.44 -1.46 -11.02
C ASN A 76 2.24 -2.38 -10.75
N LEU A 77 1.02 -1.89 -10.98
CA LEU A 77 -0.21 -2.62 -10.67
C LEU A 77 -0.30 -3.95 -11.42
N ASP A 78 -0.09 -3.96 -12.73
CA ASP A 78 -0.22 -5.16 -13.56
C ASP A 78 0.71 -6.29 -13.08
N THR A 79 1.96 -5.95 -12.77
CA THR A 79 2.94 -6.89 -12.24
C THR A 79 2.54 -7.37 -10.84
N ALA A 80 2.09 -6.46 -9.97
CA ALA A 80 1.63 -6.83 -8.63
C ALA A 80 0.40 -7.75 -8.68
N MET A 81 -0.50 -7.57 -9.66
CA MET A 81 -1.63 -8.45 -9.92
C MET A 81 -1.18 -9.84 -10.34
N HIS A 82 -0.21 -9.96 -11.26
CA HIS A 82 0.38 -11.25 -11.64
C HIS A 82 1.02 -11.97 -10.44
N VAL A 83 1.79 -11.25 -9.63
CA VAL A 83 2.40 -11.79 -8.42
C VAL A 83 1.34 -12.22 -7.40
N ALA A 84 0.30 -11.41 -7.18
CA ALA A 84 -0.79 -11.75 -6.27
C ALA A 84 -1.58 -12.99 -6.73
N ASN A 85 -1.92 -13.08 -8.02
CA ASN A 85 -2.57 -14.26 -8.60
C ASN A 85 -1.72 -15.53 -8.39
N SER A 86 -0.43 -15.46 -8.72
CA SER A 86 0.51 -16.57 -8.54
C SER A 86 0.62 -17.01 -7.08
N ARG A 87 0.70 -16.05 -6.14
CA ARG A 87 0.76 -16.32 -4.70
C ARG A 87 -0.56 -16.85 -4.14
N GLY A 88 -1.69 -16.39 -4.67
CA GLY A 88 -3.04 -16.72 -4.22
C GLY A 88 -3.48 -18.13 -4.63
N GLN A 89 -2.93 -18.69 -5.70
CA GLN A 89 -3.18 -20.08 -6.13
C GLN A 89 -4.68 -20.45 -6.17
N GLY A 90 -5.52 -19.52 -6.65
CA GLY A 90 -6.98 -19.71 -6.77
C GLY A 90 -7.80 -19.31 -5.54
N THR A 91 -7.18 -18.90 -4.43
CA THR A 91 -7.89 -18.42 -3.22
C THR A 91 -8.38 -16.96 -3.32
N GLY A 92 -8.10 -16.30 -4.43
CA GLY A 92 -8.32 -14.87 -4.63
C GLY A 92 -7.02 -14.10 -4.78
N THR A 93 -7.16 -12.84 -5.17
CA THR A 93 -6.03 -11.97 -5.52
C THR A 93 -6.13 -10.70 -4.70
N VAL A 94 -5.06 -10.37 -3.98
CA VAL A 94 -4.99 -9.12 -3.21
C VAL A 94 -3.73 -8.34 -3.54
N VAL A 95 -3.93 -7.06 -3.88
CA VAL A 95 -2.86 -6.10 -4.13
C VAL A 95 -2.97 -4.95 -3.15
N VAL A 96 -1.86 -4.63 -2.50
CA VAL A 96 -1.76 -3.51 -1.56
C VAL A 96 -1.17 -2.30 -2.28
N ARG A 97 -1.93 -1.20 -2.36
CA ARG A 97 -1.46 0.07 -2.93
C ARG A 97 -0.78 0.91 -1.87
N CYS A 98 0.47 1.26 -2.12
CA CYS A 98 1.30 2.06 -1.23
C CYS A 98 1.76 3.36 -1.89
N ARG A 99 1.70 4.45 -1.14
CA ARG A 99 2.44 5.67 -1.47
C ARG A 99 3.87 5.50 -0.97
N VAL A 100 4.85 5.61 -1.87
CA VAL A 100 6.27 5.36 -1.60
C VAL A 100 7.13 6.44 -2.26
N ASN A 101 8.19 6.91 -1.61
CA ASN A 101 9.18 7.74 -2.27
C ASN A 101 10.13 6.86 -3.08
N ALA A 102 9.96 6.80 -4.41
CA ALA A 102 10.77 5.95 -5.27
C ALA A 102 12.27 6.28 -5.21
N SER A 103 12.64 7.55 -4.93
CA SER A 103 14.06 7.94 -4.76
C SER A 103 14.72 7.32 -3.52
N LYS A 104 13.94 6.72 -2.61
CA LYS A 104 14.41 5.99 -1.43
C LYS A 104 14.44 4.48 -1.62
N CYS A 105 14.08 4.00 -2.81
CA CYS A 105 14.12 2.58 -3.15
C CYS A 105 15.42 2.27 -3.89
N LYS A 106 15.93 1.06 -3.68
CA LYS A 106 16.76 0.42 -4.72
C LYS A 106 15.84 0.03 -5.86
N THR A 107 16.30 0.20 -7.09
CA THR A 107 15.54 -0.20 -8.28
C THR A 107 16.31 -1.26 -9.05
N GLY A 108 15.56 -2.15 -9.69
CA GLY A 108 16.12 -3.18 -10.55
C GLY A 108 15.19 -3.45 -11.72
N HIS A 109 15.79 -3.87 -12.84
CA HIS A 109 15.03 -4.47 -13.94
C HIS A 109 15.01 -5.98 -13.74
N HIS A 110 13.84 -6.52 -13.44
CA HIS A 110 13.62 -7.95 -13.31
C HIS A 110 13.31 -8.51 -14.72
N PRO A 111 13.97 -9.58 -15.20
CA PRO A 111 13.53 -10.29 -16.40
C PRO A 111 12.09 -10.81 -16.18
N LYS A 112 11.44 -11.42 -17.17
CA LYS A 112 10.17 -12.09 -16.83
C LYS A 112 10.38 -13.09 -15.69
N TRP A 113 9.49 -13.08 -14.70
CA TRP A 113 9.46 -14.13 -13.70
C TRP A 113 8.70 -15.29 -14.31
N GLU A 114 9.45 -16.33 -14.71
CA GLU A 114 8.89 -17.50 -15.39
C GLU A 114 7.69 -18.09 -14.63
N GLY A 115 6.58 -18.29 -15.34
CA GLY A 115 5.32 -18.78 -14.78
C GLY A 115 4.53 -17.77 -13.93
N VAL A 116 5.01 -16.53 -13.78
CA VAL A 116 4.35 -15.49 -12.96
C VAL A 116 4.04 -14.25 -13.79
N THR A 117 5.05 -13.60 -14.36
CA THR A 117 4.86 -12.36 -15.15
C THR A 117 5.05 -12.65 -16.64
N PRO A 118 4.25 -12.01 -17.53
CA PRO A 118 4.34 -12.24 -18.97
C PRO A 118 5.58 -11.60 -19.60
N THR A 119 6.08 -10.51 -19.01
CA THR A 119 7.23 -9.72 -19.49
C THR A 119 8.17 -9.38 -18.34
N SER A 120 9.33 -8.80 -18.68
CA SER A 120 10.18 -8.10 -17.71
C SER A 120 9.48 -6.87 -17.14
N PHE A 121 9.96 -6.41 -15.99
CA PHE A 121 9.36 -5.30 -15.26
C PHE A 121 10.39 -4.62 -14.35
N ASP A 122 10.08 -3.38 -13.98
CA ASP A 122 10.84 -2.66 -12.97
C ASP A 122 10.32 -2.98 -11.57
N GLU A 123 11.25 -3.16 -10.64
CA GLU A 123 10.97 -3.41 -9.23
C GLU A 123 11.61 -2.34 -8.35
N TRP A 124 10.93 -2.03 -7.25
CA TRP A 124 11.40 -1.10 -6.21
C TRP A 124 11.52 -1.85 -4.90
N CYS A 125 12.71 -1.85 -4.31
CA CYS A 125 12.96 -2.40 -2.97
C CYS A 125 13.22 -1.26 -1.98
N LEU A 126 12.25 -1.02 -1.10
CA LEU A 126 12.34 -0.03 -0.03
C LEU A 126 13.05 -0.64 1.18
N GLN A 127 14.22 -0.09 1.52
CA GLN A 127 15.04 -0.59 2.63
C GLN A 127 14.63 -0.02 3.99
N ASP A 128 14.17 1.24 4.04
CA ASP A 128 13.54 1.80 5.24
C ASP A 128 12.06 1.40 5.27
N SER A 129 11.74 0.35 6.03
CA SER A 129 10.38 -0.16 6.18
C SER A 129 9.41 0.81 6.86
N THR A 130 9.84 2.00 7.28
CA THR A 130 8.95 3.04 7.80
C THR A 130 8.54 4.06 6.73
N SER A 131 9.15 4.03 5.54
CA SER A 131 9.05 5.07 4.49
C SER A 131 7.95 4.86 3.44
N TYR A 132 6.83 4.23 3.80
CA TYR A 132 5.66 4.08 2.92
C TYR A 132 4.35 4.31 3.65
N ARG A 133 3.25 4.50 2.92
CA ARG A 133 1.89 4.50 3.48
C ARG A 133 0.97 3.62 2.65
N ILE A 134 0.32 2.64 3.28
CA ILE A 134 -0.80 1.92 2.66
C ILE A 134 -1.93 2.93 2.43
N THR A 135 -2.42 2.96 1.19
CA THR A 135 -3.49 3.85 0.73
C THR A 135 -4.68 3.11 0.15
N GLY A 136 -4.57 1.81 -0.07
CA GLY A 136 -5.71 0.99 -0.43
C GLY A 136 -5.35 -0.48 -0.64
N ILE A 137 -6.39 -1.30 -0.76
CA ILE A 137 -6.30 -2.70 -1.15
C ILE A 137 -7.25 -2.94 -2.34
N LEU A 138 -6.81 -3.74 -3.29
CA LEU A 138 -7.65 -4.31 -4.33
C LEU A 138 -7.82 -5.79 -4.02
N LEU A 139 -9.06 -6.24 -3.86
CA LEU A 139 -9.42 -7.65 -3.71
C LEU A 139 -10.16 -8.09 -4.99
N VAL A 140 -9.63 -9.11 -5.66
CA VAL A 140 -10.27 -9.73 -6.83
C VAL A 140 -10.53 -11.19 -6.52
N ASN A 141 -11.80 -11.50 -6.27
CA ASN A 141 -12.25 -12.75 -5.68
C ASN A 141 -11.60 -13.06 -4.32
N GLY A 142 -12.29 -13.87 -3.52
CA GLY A 142 -11.72 -14.45 -2.30
C GLY A 142 -12.34 -13.93 -1.01
N VAL A 143 -11.79 -14.41 0.09
CA VAL A 143 -12.35 -14.22 1.43
C VAL A 143 -11.30 -13.61 2.34
N ILE A 144 -11.59 -12.42 2.87
CA ILE A 144 -10.79 -11.82 3.94
C ILE A 144 -11.42 -12.21 5.27
N ASP A 145 -10.71 -13.01 6.05
CA ASP A 145 -11.05 -13.32 7.44
C ASP A 145 -10.40 -12.29 8.38
N GLY A 146 -11.22 -11.69 9.25
CA GLY A 146 -10.80 -10.68 10.22
C GLY A 146 -11.11 -9.24 9.83
N ASP A 147 -10.79 -8.33 10.74
CA ASP A 147 -11.11 -6.91 10.62
C ASP A 147 -10.14 -6.19 9.68
N ILE A 148 -10.68 -5.26 8.89
CA ILE A 148 -9.91 -4.33 8.06
C ILE A 148 -10.15 -2.91 8.56
N ASN A 149 -9.13 -2.31 9.15
CA ASN A 149 -9.20 -0.94 9.69
C ASN A 149 -8.33 0.04 8.89
N MET A 150 -8.93 0.67 7.87
CA MET A 150 -8.29 1.61 6.95
C MET A 150 -9.12 2.90 6.79
N PRO A 151 -9.36 3.72 7.84
CA PRO A 151 -10.28 4.87 7.83
C PRO A 151 -9.94 6.01 6.86
N GLY A 152 -8.89 5.88 6.06
CA GLY A 152 -8.78 6.68 4.84
C GLY A 152 -7.99 5.99 3.73
N GLY A 153 -7.95 4.67 3.77
CA GLY A 153 -7.52 3.89 2.63
C GLY A 153 -8.74 3.40 1.85
N ASP A 154 -8.52 3.09 0.60
CA ASP A 154 -9.58 2.62 -0.28
C ASP A 154 -9.63 1.08 -0.24
N ILE A 155 -10.83 0.51 -0.21
CA ILE A 155 -11.04 -0.91 -0.46
C ILE A 155 -11.72 -1.00 -1.82
N VAL A 156 -11.01 -1.55 -2.79
CA VAL A 156 -11.53 -1.76 -4.14
C VAL A 156 -11.77 -3.26 -4.32
N ILE A 157 -12.95 -3.63 -4.83
CA ILE A 157 -13.36 -5.03 -4.98
C ILE A 157 -13.70 -5.37 -6.42
N SER A 158 -13.44 -6.61 -6.83
CA SER A 158 -13.85 -7.15 -8.12
C SER A 158 -14.19 -8.64 -8.01
N GLY A 159 -15.18 -9.10 -8.77
CA GLY A 159 -15.68 -10.47 -8.69
C GLY A 159 -16.34 -10.78 -7.35
N VAL A 160 -16.21 -12.03 -6.88
CA VAL A 160 -16.88 -12.51 -5.66
C VAL A 160 -15.98 -12.33 -4.44
N CYS A 161 -16.19 -11.24 -3.72
CA CYS A 161 -15.44 -10.90 -2.52
C CYS A 161 -16.29 -11.10 -1.26
N THR A 162 -15.73 -11.77 -0.25
CA THR A 162 -16.36 -11.92 1.07
C THR A 162 -15.45 -11.34 2.14
N PHE A 163 -16.02 -10.60 3.08
CA PHE A 163 -15.33 -10.10 4.26
C PHE A 163 -16.00 -10.69 5.50
N ARG A 164 -15.22 -11.29 6.39
CA ARG A 164 -15.67 -11.91 7.63
C ARG A 164 -15.05 -11.19 8.82
N GLY A 165 -15.51 -9.97 9.05
CA GLY A 165 -15.04 -9.07 10.10
C GLY A 165 -15.61 -7.67 9.93
N ASN A 166 -15.18 -6.76 10.79
CA ASN A 166 -15.52 -5.35 10.70
C ASN A 166 -14.68 -4.67 9.61
N ILE A 167 -15.32 -3.80 8.85
CA ILE A 167 -14.65 -3.01 7.81
C ILE A 167 -14.77 -1.54 8.15
N THR A 168 -13.62 -0.87 8.23
CA THR A 168 -13.52 0.58 8.25
C THR A 168 -12.68 0.99 7.05
N ALA A 169 -13.23 1.81 6.16
CA ALA A 169 -12.54 2.30 4.97
C ALA A 169 -12.78 3.80 4.80
N GLY A 170 -11.87 4.48 4.09
CA GLY A 170 -12.16 5.83 3.59
C GLY A 170 -13.15 5.80 2.44
N ASN A 171 -12.99 4.81 1.56
CA ASN A 171 -13.86 4.56 0.43
C ASN A 171 -13.96 3.04 0.18
N ILE A 172 -15.12 2.58 -0.28
CA ILE A 172 -15.31 1.20 -0.78
C ILE A 172 -15.91 1.30 -2.17
N ASP A 173 -15.26 0.70 -3.16
CA ASP A 173 -15.66 0.85 -4.57
C ASP A 173 -15.47 -0.44 -5.38
N GLY A 174 -16.18 -0.54 -6.51
CA GLY A 174 -16.02 -1.61 -7.48
C GLY A 174 -14.89 -1.33 -8.48
N TRP A 175 -14.09 -2.35 -8.82
CA TRP A 175 -13.05 -2.19 -9.83
C TRP A 175 -13.63 -2.31 -11.23
N GLY A 176 -13.82 -1.17 -11.90
CA GLY A 176 -14.25 -1.09 -13.30
C GLY A 176 -13.12 -1.22 -14.33
N GLY A 177 -11.95 -1.77 -13.96
CA GLY A 177 -10.77 -1.83 -14.84
C GLY A 177 -10.02 -0.50 -15.03
N GLY A 178 -10.39 0.54 -14.27
CA GLY A 178 -9.73 1.84 -14.26
C GLY A 178 -8.63 1.98 -13.19
N ASN A 179 -8.24 3.23 -12.90
CA ASN A 179 -7.19 3.56 -11.93
C ASN A 179 -7.51 3.03 -10.53
N PHE A 180 -6.88 1.91 -10.17
CA PHE A 180 -6.60 1.53 -8.79
C PHE A 180 -5.23 2.07 -8.40
#